data_AF-A0AAW6KNX0-F1
#
_entry.id   AF-A0AAW6KNX0-F1
#
_cell.length_a   1.000
_cell.length_b   1.000
_cell.length_c   1.000
_cell.angle_alpha   90.00
_cell.angle_beta   90.00
_cell.angle_gamma   90.00
#
_symmetry.space_group_name_H-M   'P 1'
#
loop_
_entity.id
_entity.type
_entity.pdbx_description
1 polymer ?
#
loop_
_entity_poly.entity_id
_entity_poly.type
_entity_poly.pdbx_seq_one_letter_code
_entity_poly.pdbx_strand_id
1 'polypeptide(L)'
;AAISLIGLLLQKKPANEIVKGTTKSFLGFIVISAGAGILVGSLEPFGKMFQAAFHVNGVVPNNEAIVAMALNEYGTATALIMFF
;
A
#
# COMPACT_ATOMS: atom_id res chain seq x y z
N ALA A 1 -3.24 6.02 -10.47
CA ALA A 1 -2.99 6.59 -11.82
C ALA A 1 -4.20 6.49 -12.75
N ALA A 2 -4.70 5.28 -13.07
CA ALA A 2 -5.82 5.10 -14.01
C ALA A 2 -7.09 5.91 -13.67
N ILE A 3 -7.49 5.92 -12.39
CA ILE A 3 -8.65 6.69 -11.92
C ILE A 3 -8.45 8.19 -12.15
N SER A 4 -7.26 8.73 -11.86
CA SER A 4 -6.94 10.14 -12.09
C SER A 4 -6.91 10.49 -13.58
N LEU A 5 -6.40 9.60 -14.43
CA LEU A 5 -6.39 9.78 -15.88
C LEU A 5 -7.81 9.86 -16.45
N ILE A 6 -8.65 8.87 -16.11
CA ILE A 6 -10.04 8.80 -16.55
C ILE A 6 -10.83 10.02 -16.03
N GLY A 7 -10.65 10.37 -14.76
CA GLY A 7 -11.31 11.54 -14.17
C GLY A 7 -10.96 12.86 -14.86
N LEU A 8 -9.69 13.06 -15.24
CA LEU A 8 -9.25 14.28 -15.93
C LEU A 8 -9.70 14.31 -17.41
N LEU A 9 -9.77 13.15 -18.06
CA LEU A 9 -10.33 13.00 -19.41
C LEU A 9 -11.83 13.32 -19.43
N LEU A 10 -12.60 12.79 -18.47
CA LEU A 10 -14.04 13.07 -18.33
C LEU A 10 -14.31 14.55 -18.03
N GLN A 11 -13.42 15.20 -17.27
CA GLN A 11 -13.46 16.64 -17.01
C GLN A 11 -12.98 17.50 -18.19
N LYS A 12 -12.61 16.90 -19.33
CA LYS A 12 -12.12 17.58 -20.55
C LYS A 12 -11.00 18.59 -20.29
N LYS A 13 -10.10 18.25 -19.37
CA LYS A 13 -8.96 19.07 -19.00
C LYS A 13 -7.95 19.17 -20.14
N PRO A 14 -7.18 20.27 -20.26
CA PRO A 14 -6.14 20.38 -21.28
C PRO A 14 -5.07 19.30 -21.07
N ALA A 15 -4.45 18.84 -22.17
CA ALA A 15 -3.52 17.70 -22.16
C ALA A 15 -2.37 17.84 -21.14
N ASN A 16 -1.89 19.08 -20.89
CA ASN A 16 -0.86 19.32 -19.89
C ASN A 16 -1.33 18.96 -18.47
N GLU A 17 -2.60 19.23 -18.14
CA GLU A 17 -3.15 18.98 -16.81
C GLU A 17 -3.42 17.49 -16.62
N ILE A 18 -3.84 16.80 -17.68
CA ILE A 18 -4.05 15.35 -17.69
C ILE A 18 -2.73 14.63 -17.39
N VAL A 19 -1.65 14.96 -18.12
CA VAL A 19 -0.34 14.34 -17.92
C VAL A 19 0.19 14.67 -16.52
N LYS A 20 0.15 15.94 -16.11
CA LYS A 20 0.63 16.38 -14.80
C LYS A 20 -0.13 15.70 -13.65
N GLY A 21 -1.46 15.65 -13.73
CA GLY A 21 -2.31 15.03 -12.71
C GLY A 21 -2.12 13.53 -12.62
N THR A 22 -2.04 12.84 -13.76
CA THR A 22 -1.82 11.40 -13.81
C THR A 22 -0.46 11.03 -13.23
N THR A 23 0.60 11.76 -13.59
CA THR A 23 1.96 11.55 -13.06
C THR A 23 2.02 11.80 -11.56
N LYS A 24 1.38 12.85 -11.04
CA LYS A 24 1.29 13.10 -9.59
C LYS A 24 0.62 11.95 -8.85
N SER A 25 -0.51 11.44 -9.37
CA SER A 25 -1.21 10.30 -8.78
C SER A 25 -0.36 9.02 -8.81
N PHE A 26 0.41 8.80 -9.88
CA PHE A 26 1.31 7.66 -9.98
C PHE A 26 2.49 7.76 -9.01
N LEU A 27 3.17 8.91 -8.95
CA LEU A 27 4.25 9.17 -7.99
C LEU A 27 3.77 9.01 -6.55
N GLY A 28 2.59 9.54 -6.22
CA GLY A 28 2.03 9.40 -4.87
C GLY A 28 1.86 7.94 -4.46
N PHE A 29 1.41 7.08 -5.39
CA PHE A 29 1.27 5.66 -5.12
C PHE A 29 2.63 4.98 -4.90
N ILE A 30 3.63 5.29 -5.74
CA ILE A 30 5.00 4.75 -5.57
C ILE A 30 5.57 5.12 -4.20
N VAL A 31 5.43 6.38 -3.79
CA VAL A 31 5.96 6.86 -2.50
C VAL A 31 5.29 6.15 -1.33
N ILE A 32 3.96 5.97 -1.36
CA ILE A 32 3.23 5.24 -0.31
C ILE A 32 3.64 3.77 -0.27
N SER A 33 3.71 3.09 -1.43
CA SER A 33 4.13 1.69 -1.50
C SER A 33 5.56 1.49 -0.99
N ALA A 34 6.49 2.39 -1.35
CA ALA A 34 7.85 2.35 -0.84
C ALA A 34 7.91 2.59 0.68
N GLY A 35 7.14 3.56 1.18
CA GLY A 35 7.05 3.85 2.62
C GLY A 35 6.48 2.69 3.43
N ALA A 36 5.44 2.02 2.92
CA ALA A 36 4.86 0.83 3.55
C ALA A 36 5.88 -0.32 3.66
N GLY A 37 6.69 -0.55 2.62
CA GLY A 37 7.75 -1.56 2.65
C GLY A 37 8.81 -1.26 3.71
N ILE A 38 9.23 0.01 3.84
CA ILE A 38 10.19 0.44 4.87
C ILE A 38 9.62 0.27 6.28
N LEU A 39 8.34 0.63 6.49
CA LEU A 39 7.65 0.44 7.77
C LEU A 39 7.58 -1.04 8.16
N VAL A 40 7.12 -1.90 7.25
CA VAL A 40 7.03 -3.34 7.50
C VAL A 40 8.42 -3.95 7.74
N GLY A 41 9.42 -3.57 6.94
CA GLY A 41 10.80 -4.03 7.12
C GLY A 41 11.42 -3.59 8.46
N SER A 42 10.98 -2.46 9.01
CA SER A 42 11.43 -1.98 10.33
C SER A 42 10.77 -2.72 11.49
N LEU A 43 9.61 -3.34 11.26
CA LEU A 43 8.87 -4.07 12.29
C LEU A 43 9.43 -5.48 12.53
N GLU A 44 10.16 -6.06 11.57
CA GLU A 44 10.83 -7.34 11.76
C GLU A 44 11.94 -7.30 12.82
N PRO A 45 12.93 -6.37 12.78
CA PRO A 45 13.92 -6.26 13.85
C PRO A 45 13.32 -5.82 15.17
N PHE A 46 12.29 -4.96 15.15
CA PHE A 46 11.52 -4.59 16.35
C PHE A 46 10.88 -5.82 17.01
N GLY A 47 10.26 -6.70 16.22
CA GLY A 47 9.70 -7.95 16.71
C GLY A 47 10.74 -8.84 17.36
N LYS A 48 11.92 -9.02 16.75
CA LYS A 48 13.03 -9.81 17.32
C LYS A 48 13.54 -9.23 18.65
N MET A 49 13.68 -7.91 18.74
CA MET A 49 14.06 -7.24 19.99
C MET A 49 13.00 -7.41 21.08
N PHE A 50 11.73 -7.29 20.72
CA PHE A 50 10.61 -7.43 21.65
C PHE A 50 10.49 -8.86 22.20
N GLN A 51 10.65 -9.88 21.34
CA GLN A 51 10.67 -11.28 21.77
C GLN A 51 11.85 -11.57 22.72
N ALA A 52 13.04 -11.02 22.42
CA ALA A 52 14.22 -11.18 23.28
C ALA A 52 14.06 -10.48 24.65
N ALA A 53 13.42 -9.31 24.70
CA ALA A 53 13.23 -8.56 25.94
C ALA A 53 12.12 -9.14 26.84
N PHE A 54 11.03 -9.63 26.25
CA PHE A 54 9.84 -10.04 26.99
C PHE A 54 9.57 -11.56 26.99
N HIS A 55 10.44 -12.36 26.36
CA HIS A 55 10.31 -13.83 26.25
C HIS A 55 8.96 -14.32 25.68
N VAL A 56 8.26 -13.46 24.95
CA VAL A 56 6.98 -13.77 24.30
C VAL A 56 7.27 -14.34 22.92
N ASN A 57 6.75 -15.52 22.60
CA ASN A 57 6.79 -16.08 21.25
C ASN A 57 5.57 -15.57 20.48
N GLY A 58 5.77 -14.72 19.47
CA GLY A 58 4.67 -14.23 18.66
C GLY A 58 5.04 -13.09 17.72
N VAL A 59 4.26 -12.95 16.64
CA VAL A 59 4.33 -11.80 15.73
C VAL A 59 3.79 -10.56 16.45
N VAL A 60 4.45 -9.40 16.29
CA VAL A 60 3.88 -8.13 16.75
C VAL A 60 2.61 -7.88 15.92
N PRO A 61 1.44 -7.72 16.55
CA PRO A 61 0.18 -7.52 15.82
C PRO A 61 0.20 -6.16 15.12
N ASN A 62 0.68 -6.16 13.89
CA ASN A 62 0.65 -5.04 12.96
C ASN A 62 -0.47 -5.30 11.93
N ASN A 63 -1.50 -4.46 11.96
CA ASN A 63 -2.59 -4.53 11.00
C ASN A 63 -2.12 -4.40 9.54
N GLU A 64 -1.13 -3.56 9.25
CA GLU A 64 -0.56 -3.34 7.91
C GLU A 64 0.25 -4.55 7.41
N ALA A 65 1.04 -5.20 8.27
CA ALA A 65 1.81 -6.39 7.89
C ALA A 65 0.91 -7.60 7.66
N ILE A 66 -0.09 -7.81 8.53
CA ILE A 66 -1.08 -8.89 8.36
C ILE A 66 -1.87 -8.68 7.07
N VAL A 67 -2.33 -7.46 6.81
CA VAL A 67 -3.06 -7.13 5.57
C VAL A 67 -2.16 -7.25 4.34
N ALA A 68 -0.90 -6.82 4.40
CA ALA A 68 0.05 -6.98 3.29
C ALA A 68 0.32 -8.45 2.96
N MET A 69 0.53 -9.30 3.97
CA MET A 69 0.69 -10.75 3.76
C MET A 69 -0.59 -11.39 3.22
N ALA A 70 -1.75 -11.01 3.75
CA ALA A 70 -3.05 -11.50 3.29
C ALA A 70 -3.36 -11.05 1.85
N LEU A 71 -2.98 -9.84 1.46
CA LEU A 71 -3.12 -9.34 0.08
C LEU A 71 -2.16 -10.06 -0.88
N ASN A 72 -0.99 -10.52 -0.40
CA ASN A 72 -0.07 -11.28 -1.24
C ASN A 72 -0.63 -12.67 -1.58
N GLU A 73 -1.27 -13.32 -0.61
CA GLU A 73 -1.84 -14.68 -0.75
C GLU A 73 -3.26 -14.65 -1.37
N TYR A 74 -4.10 -13.72 -0.91
CA TYR A 74 -5.54 -13.66 -1.19
C TYR A 74 -5.96 -12.39 -1.94
N GLY A 75 -5.01 -11.61 -2.49
CA GLY A 75 -5.30 -10.31 -3.11
C GLY A 75 -6.41 -10.34 -4.16
N THR A 76 -6.49 -11.42 -4.95
CA THR A 76 -7.58 -11.59 -5.93
C THR A 76 -8.93 -11.82 -5.26
N ALA A 77 -9.01 -12.68 -4.24
CA ALA A 77 -10.24 -12.93 -3.50
C ALA A 77 -10.70 -11.67 -2.74
N THR A 78 -9.76 -10.96 -2.10
CA THR A 78 -10.03 -9.68 -1.43
C THR A 78 -10.51 -8.62 -2.42
N ALA A 79 -9.94 -8.55 -3.62
CA ALA A 79 -10.37 -7.63 -4.66
C ALA A 79 -11.80 -7.94 -5.14
N LEU A 80 -12.14 -9.23 -5.30
CA LEU A 80 -13.49 -9.64 -5.69
C LEU A 80 -14.52 -9.34 -4.60
N ILE A 81 -14.18 -9.52 -3.32
CA ILE A 81 -15.06 -9.16 -2.19
C ILE A 81 -15.30 -7.65 -2.12
N MET A 82 -14.32 -6.81 -2.45
CA MET A 82 -14.54 -5.36 -2.48
C MET A 82 -15.29 -4.88 -3.72
N PHE A 83 -15.35 -5.71 -4.77
CA PHE A 83 -16.03 -5.37 -6.02
C PHE A 83 -17.52 -5.72 -5.99
N PHE A 84 -17.92 -6.78 -5.29
CA PHE A 84 -19.30 -7.25 -5.12
C PHE A 84 -19.88 -6.85 -3.77
#